data_AF-A0A1X1BJU8-F1
#
_entry.id   AF-A0A1X1BJU8-F1
#
_cell.length_a   1.000
_cell.length_b   1.000
_cell.length_c   1.000
_cell.angle_alpha   90.00
_cell.angle_beta   90.00
_cell.angle_gamma   90.00
#
_symmetry.space_group_name_H-M   'P 1'
#
loop_
_entity.id
_entity.type
_entity.pdbx_description
1 polymer ?
#
loop_
_entity_poly.entity_id
_entity_poly.type
_entity_poly.pdbx_seq_one_letter_code
_entity_poly.pdbx_strand_id
1 'polypeptide(L)'
;MSQNGEFASIILSLTSDMFESDHLDKDDESQEQDDFYGGKFDFVPRSRANRHRAEGENNMFKLRACISCRLIMSEEQFFERGCGNCAFLQMDGDRRRTLDCTSSNFSGLISIMDPQKSWAARFNNLGDVIPGCYAISVVGELPESIHDEVRH
;
A
#
# COMPACT_ATOMS: atom_id res chain seq x y z
N MET A 1 -17.51 52.50 40.57
CA MET A 1 -18.69 51.73 40.98
C MET A 1 -19.19 50.99 39.75
N SER A 2 -19.28 49.65 39.86
CA SER A 2 -19.76 48.60 38.93
C SER A 2 -19.46 48.73 37.43
N GLN A 3 -18.62 47.90 36.78
CA GLN A 3 -18.60 46.43 36.62
C GLN A 3 -19.82 45.81 35.89
N ASN A 4 -19.49 45.26 34.71
CA ASN A 4 -19.93 43.99 34.10
C ASN A 4 -21.38 43.88 33.58
N GLY A 5 -21.55 43.70 32.26
CA GLY A 5 -22.87 43.39 31.71
C GLY A 5 -23.07 43.06 30.23
N GLU A 6 -22.08 43.17 29.32
CA GLU A 6 -22.38 43.05 27.87
C GLU A 6 -21.47 42.12 27.04
N PHE A 7 -20.93 41.04 27.62
CA PHE A 7 -20.16 40.05 26.82
C PHE A 7 -20.73 38.62 26.83
N ALA A 8 -21.94 38.40 27.34
CA ALA A 8 -22.50 37.05 27.52
C ALA A 8 -23.73 36.74 26.65
N SER A 9 -23.94 37.39 25.50
CA SER A 9 -25.14 37.16 24.66
C SER A 9 -24.88 36.70 23.22
N ILE A 10 -23.61 36.45 22.81
CA ILE A 10 -23.29 36.06 21.43
C ILE A 10 -22.98 34.55 21.29
N ILE A 11 -22.86 33.78 22.38
CA ILE A 11 -22.38 32.38 22.32
C ILE A 11 -23.49 31.31 22.37
N LEU A 12 -24.78 31.66 22.19
CA LEU A 12 -25.87 30.66 22.27
C LEU A 12 -26.91 30.72 21.14
N SER A 13 -26.52 31.11 19.92
CA SER A 13 -27.39 31.02 18.73
C SER A 13 -26.99 29.93 17.72
N LEU A 14 -25.97 29.11 18.01
CA LEU A 14 -25.40 28.17 17.03
C LEU A 14 -25.90 26.72 17.10
N THR A 15 -26.99 26.39 17.81
CA THR A 15 -27.38 24.97 17.95
C THR A 15 -28.89 24.67 17.87
N SER A 16 -29.67 25.33 17.00
CA SER A 16 -31.11 24.98 16.91
C SER A 16 -31.77 24.97 15.53
N ASP A 17 -31.03 24.89 14.42
CA ASP A 17 -31.66 24.57 13.12
C ASP A 17 -31.23 23.17 12.64
N MET A 18 -31.57 22.17 13.47
CA MET A 18 -32.05 20.88 12.97
C MET A 18 -33.53 21.06 12.64
N PHE A 19 -33.96 20.93 11.38
CA PHE A 19 -35.18 20.24 10.94
C PHE A 19 -35.43 20.49 9.44
N GLU A 20 -35.67 19.39 8.70
CA GLU A 20 -36.27 19.24 7.36
C GLU A 20 -35.74 20.11 6.18
N SER A 21 -34.93 19.56 5.27
CA SER A 21 -35.33 18.80 4.05
C SER A 21 -35.90 19.69 2.93
N ASP A 22 -35.09 19.89 1.88
CA ASP A 22 -35.54 19.79 0.48
C ASP A 22 -34.33 19.64 -0.47
N HIS A 23 -34.20 18.41 -0.99
CA HIS A 23 -33.98 18.08 -2.39
C HIS A 23 -33.04 18.97 -3.24
N LEU A 24 -31.84 18.45 -3.54
CA LEU A 24 -31.31 18.35 -4.90
C LEU A 24 -30.29 17.21 -4.95
N ASP A 25 -30.75 16.02 -5.32
CA ASP A 25 -29.89 14.96 -5.85
C ASP A 25 -29.25 15.49 -7.13
N LYS A 26 -27.94 15.72 -7.09
CA LYS A 26 -27.12 15.76 -8.29
C LYS A 26 -26.18 14.58 -8.19
N ASP A 27 -26.49 13.55 -8.95
CA ASP A 27 -25.56 12.49 -9.32
C ASP A 27 -24.31 13.16 -9.90
N ASP A 28 -23.25 13.23 -9.09
CA ASP A 28 -21.93 13.64 -9.57
C ASP A 28 -21.38 12.46 -10.39
N GLU A 29 -21.76 12.42 -11.67
CA GLU A 29 -21.02 11.71 -12.71
C GLU A 29 -19.60 12.29 -12.79
N SER A 30 -18.75 11.92 -11.84
CA SER A 30 -17.31 12.00 -12.01
C SER A 30 -16.93 10.98 -13.08
N GLN A 31 -16.94 11.46 -14.32
CA GLN A 31 -16.31 10.79 -15.46
C GLN A 31 -14.87 10.51 -15.07
N GLU A 32 -14.57 9.28 -14.65
CA GLU A 32 -13.22 8.84 -14.38
C GLU A 32 -12.45 8.92 -15.71
N GLN A 33 -11.63 9.97 -15.80
CA GLN A 33 -10.60 10.15 -16.80
C GLN A 33 -9.57 9.01 -16.63
N ASP A 34 -9.89 7.85 -17.20
CA ASP A 34 -8.91 6.82 -17.52
C ASP A 34 -7.88 7.45 -18.48
N ASP A 35 -6.61 7.09 -18.33
CA ASP A 35 -5.48 7.40 -19.25
C ASP A 35 -4.47 8.50 -18.88
N PHE A 36 -3.92 8.52 -17.65
CA PHE A 36 -2.64 9.25 -17.42
C PHE A 36 -1.45 8.44 -16.88
N TYR A 37 -1.66 7.28 -16.25
CA TYR A 37 -0.54 6.40 -15.86
C TYR A 37 -0.75 4.99 -16.42
N GLY A 38 -0.57 4.86 -17.74
CA GLY A 38 -0.67 3.58 -18.43
C GLY A 38 0.17 2.48 -17.75
N GLY A 39 -0.47 1.35 -17.44
CA GLY A 39 0.11 0.05 -17.06
C GLY A 39 1.07 -0.01 -15.87
N LYS A 40 1.53 1.12 -15.34
CA LYS A 40 2.65 1.18 -14.40
C LYS A 40 2.32 0.61 -13.02
N PHE A 41 1.04 0.54 -12.67
CA PHE A 41 0.56 0.11 -11.36
C PHE A 41 -0.34 -1.13 -11.42
N ASP A 42 -0.26 -1.93 -12.49
CA ASP A 42 -1.09 -3.12 -12.67
C ASP A 42 -0.83 -4.20 -11.59
N PHE A 43 0.22 -4.06 -10.79
CA PHE A 43 0.49 -4.87 -9.60
C PHE A 43 -0.34 -4.48 -8.37
N VAL A 44 -0.93 -3.28 -8.34
CA VAL A 44 -1.80 -2.84 -7.24
C VAL A 44 -3.20 -3.40 -7.48
N PRO A 45 -3.78 -4.18 -6.56
CA PRO A 45 -5.16 -4.62 -6.70
C PRO A 45 -6.08 -3.38 -6.79
N ARG A 46 -6.64 -3.13 -7.97
CA ARG A 46 -7.74 -2.17 -8.13
C ARG A 46 -8.99 -2.80 -7.54
N SER A 47 -9.09 -2.79 -6.22
CA SER A 47 -10.34 -3.11 -5.53
C SER A 47 -11.33 -2.02 -5.90
N ARG A 48 -12.12 -2.24 -6.96
CA ARG A 48 -13.34 -1.47 -7.20
C ARG A 48 -14.14 -1.55 -5.91
N ALA A 49 -14.27 -0.40 -5.27
CA ALA A 49 -14.82 -0.26 -3.93
C ALA A 49 -16.30 -0.67 -3.93
N ASN A 50 -16.57 -1.97 -3.78
CA ASN A 50 -17.85 -2.42 -3.28
C ASN A 50 -17.74 -2.41 -1.76
N ARG A 51 -18.19 -1.32 -1.12
CA ARG A 51 -18.24 -1.12 0.35
C ARG A 51 -19.27 -2.04 1.02
N HIS A 52 -19.26 -3.33 0.70
CA HIS A 52 -19.82 -4.32 1.60
C HIS A 52 -18.73 -4.60 2.63
N ARG A 53 -18.98 -4.18 3.88
CA ARG A 53 -18.18 -4.55 5.06
C ARG A 53 -17.83 -6.03 4.94
N ALA A 54 -16.57 -6.33 4.67
CA ALA A 54 -16.07 -7.70 4.63
C ALA A 54 -16.02 -8.22 6.07
N GLU A 55 -17.15 -8.70 6.57
CA GLU A 55 -17.18 -9.73 7.61
C GLU A 55 -16.85 -11.06 6.91
N GLY A 56 -15.61 -11.18 6.46
CA GLY A 56 -15.04 -12.40 5.90
C GLY A 56 -13.94 -12.87 6.83
N GLU A 57 -13.85 -14.18 7.03
CA GLU A 57 -12.86 -14.85 7.89
C GLU A 57 -11.51 -14.15 7.83
N ASN A 58 -10.87 -13.97 9.00
CA ASN A 58 -9.57 -13.31 9.18
C ASN A 58 -8.46 -14.04 8.39
N ASN A 59 -8.51 -13.98 7.06
CA ASN A 59 -7.44 -14.34 6.18
C ASN A 59 -6.48 -13.14 6.23
N MET A 60 -5.78 -13.04 7.36
CA MET A 60 -4.62 -12.18 7.50
C MET A 60 -3.77 -12.42 6.27
N PHE A 61 -3.72 -11.45 5.36
CA PHE A 61 -2.96 -11.57 4.13
C PHE A 61 -1.57 -12.04 4.51
N LYS A 62 -1.17 -13.26 4.07
CA LYS A 62 0.14 -13.83 4.40
C LYS A 62 1.21 -13.04 3.66
N LEU A 63 1.58 -11.90 4.24
CA LEU A 63 2.58 -11.01 3.69
C LEU A 63 3.94 -11.65 3.83
N ARG A 64 4.72 -11.54 2.76
CA ARG A 64 6.09 -12.00 2.69
C ARG A 64 6.92 -10.89 2.06
N ALA A 65 8.19 -10.83 2.42
CA ALA A 65 9.15 -9.94 1.81
C ALA A 65 10.11 -10.76 0.94
N CYS A 66 10.43 -10.27 -0.27
CA CYS A 66 11.48 -10.86 -1.09
C CYS A 66 12.82 -10.74 -0.37
N ILE A 67 13.57 -11.83 -0.26
CA ILE A 67 14.86 -11.85 0.45
C ILE A 67 15.89 -10.98 -0.28
N SER A 68 15.83 -10.91 -1.62
CA SER A 68 16.77 -10.11 -2.43
C SER A 68 16.48 -8.60 -2.39
N CYS A 69 15.27 -8.17 -2.80
CA CYS A 69 14.96 -6.75 -2.97
C CYS A 69 14.09 -6.14 -1.86
N ARG A 70 13.60 -6.94 -0.89
CA ARG A 70 12.73 -6.53 0.21
C ARG A 70 11.32 -6.07 -0.16
N LEU A 71 10.88 -6.24 -1.41
CA LEU A 71 9.50 -5.99 -1.82
C LEU A 71 8.53 -6.85 -1.00
N ILE A 72 7.46 -6.26 -0.47
CA ILE A 72 6.42 -6.91 0.32
C ILE A 72 5.17 -7.10 -0.55
N MET A 73 4.71 -8.34 -0.65
CA MET A 73 3.44 -8.72 -1.29
C MET A 73 2.83 -9.91 -0.54
N SER A 74 1.59 -10.30 -0.88
CA SER A 74 1.04 -11.57 -0.40
C SER A 74 1.79 -12.75 -1.02
N GLU A 75 1.83 -13.89 -0.33
CA GLU A 75 2.36 -15.15 -0.89
C GLU A 75 1.70 -15.49 -2.24
N GLU A 76 0.40 -15.23 -2.37
CA GLU A 76 -0.34 -15.49 -3.61
C GLU A 76 0.13 -14.57 -4.76
N GLN A 77 0.36 -13.29 -4.47
CA GLN A 77 0.86 -12.36 -5.49
C GLN A 77 2.25 -12.74 -6.00
N PHE A 78 3.12 -13.23 -5.12
CA PHE A 78 4.42 -13.78 -5.55
C PHE A 78 4.26 -15.04 -6.39
N PHE A 79 3.35 -15.94 -6.01
CA PHE A 79 3.08 -17.16 -6.78
C PHE A 79 2.49 -16.85 -8.16
N GLU A 80 1.57 -15.90 -8.27
CA GLU A 80 0.90 -15.57 -9.53
C GLU A 80 1.80 -14.80 -10.52
N ARG A 81 2.63 -13.87 -10.01
CA ARG A 81 3.33 -12.88 -10.85
C ARG A 81 4.83 -12.81 -10.65
N GLY A 82 5.35 -13.53 -9.67
CA GLY A 82 6.75 -13.42 -9.25
C GLY A 82 7.05 -12.11 -8.53
N CYS A 83 8.34 -11.80 -8.37
CA CYS A 83 8.78 -10.53 -7.79
C CYS A 83 8.96 -9.48 -8.87
N GLY A 84 8.33 -8.30 -8.70
CA GLY A 84 8.41 -7.21 -9.66
C GLY A 84 9.80 -6.57 -9.86
N ASN A 85 10.77 -6.85 -8.98
CA ASN A 85 12.17 -6.39 -9.14
C ASN A 85 13.14 -7.52 -9.52
N CYS A 86 12.80 -8.78 -9.21
CA CYS A 86 13.75 -9.89 -9.23
C CYS A 86 13.28 -11.00 -10.19
N ALA A 87 13.24 -10.69 -11.49
CA ALA A 87 12.82 -11.64 -12.53
C ALA A 87 13.67 -12.92 -12.55
N PHE A 88 14.94 -12.83 -12.16
CA PHE A 88 15.87 -13.97 -12.08
C PHE A 88 15.46 -15.04 -11.06
N LEU A 89 14.64 -14.70 -10.07
CA LEU A 89 14.20 -15.68 -9.06
C LEU A 89 13.23 -16.73 -9.63
N GLN A 90 12.52 -16.41 -10.73
CA GLN A 90 11.60 -17.30 -11.45
C GLN A 90 10.66 -18.06 -10.50
N MET A 91 9.97 -17.33 -9.63
CA MET A 91 9.11 -17.90 -8.59
C MET A 91 7.63 -18.01 -8.99
N ASP A 92 7.25 -17.45 -10.14
CA ASP A 92 5.90 -17.51 -10.68
C ASP A 92 5.52 -18.96 -11.03
N GLY A 93 4.32 -19.38 -10.65
CA GLY A 93 3.83 -20.75 -10.83
C GLY A 93 4.51 -21.81 -9.94
N ASP A 94 5.55 -21.46 -9.17
CA ASP A 94 6.23 -22.36 -8.24
C ASP A 94 6.13 -21.86 -6.78
N ARG A 95 5.22 -22.49 -6.03
CA ARG A 95 5.00 -22.14 -4.62
C ARG A 95 6.18 -22.49 -3.73
N ARG A 96 6.94 -23.56 -4.04
CA ARG A 96 8.12 -23.93 -3.27
C ARG A 96 9.21 -22.87 -3.47
N ARG A 97 9.46 -22.49 -4.73
CA ARG A 97 10.40 -21.42 -5.06
C ARG A 97 10.00 -20.09 -4.43
N THR A 98 8.71 -19.77 -4.42
CA THR A 98 8.17 -18.59 -3.73
C THR A 98 8.52 -18.60 -2.24
N LEU A 99 8.33 -19.73 -1.55
CA LEU A 99 8.67 -19.85 -0.13
C LEU A 99 10.17 -19.78 0.14
N ASP A 100 11.00 -20.34 -0.75
CA ASP A 100 12.47 -20.32 -0.63
C ASP A 100 13.06 -18.92 -0.89
N CYS A 101 12.41 -18.10 -1.73
CA CYS A 101 12.91 -16.77 -2.12
C CYS A 101 12.30 -15.61 -1.32
N THR A 102 11.34 -15.89 -0.43
CA THR A 102 10.62 -14.89 0.36
C THR A 102 10.54 -15.27 1.83
N SER A 103 10.44 -14.29 2.72
CA SER A 103 10.33 -14.52 4.16
C SER A 103 9.14 -13.80 4.77
N SER A 104 8.42 -14.46 5.67
CA SER A 104 7.41 -13.83 6.53
C SER A 104 8.04 -13.10 7.73
N ASN A 105 9.33 -13.30 7.98
CA ASN A 105 10.07 -12.65 9.06
C ASN A 105 10.79 -11.40 8.54
N PHE A 106 10.05 -10.29 8.49
CA PHE A 106 10.58 -8.99 8.10
C PHE A 106 10.16 -7.92 9.11
N SER A 107 10.91 -6.82 9.17
CA SER A 107 10.63 -5.71 10.07
C SER A 107 10.65 -4.37 9.35
N GLY A 108 9.77 -3.49 9.80
CA GLY A 108 9.52 -2.19 9.18
C GLY A 108 8.80 -2.30 7.84
N LEU A 109 7.98 -1.28 7.54
CA LEU A 109 7.28 -1.16 6.26
C LEU A 109 7.49 0.26 5.75
N ILE A 110 7.94 0.39 4.50
CA ILE A 110 8.11 1.65 3.80
C ILE A 110 7.38 1.57 2.46
N SER A 111 6.44 2.46 2.24
CA SER A 111 5.79 2.64 0.93
C SER A 111 6.57 3.66 0.09
N ILE A 112 7.08 3.22 -1.05
CA ILE A 112 7.86 4.05 -1.98
C ILE A 112 7.02 4.33 -3.22
N MET A 113 6.75 5.61 -3.49
CA MET A 113 6.03 6.05 -4.69
C MET A 113 6.97 6.49 -5.82
N ASP A 114 8.04 7.23 -5.46
CA ASP A 114 9.10 7.68 -6.38
C ASP A 114 10.48 7.35 -5.79
N PRO A 115 11.06 6.19 -6.13
CA PRO A 115 12.35 5.70 -5.64
C PRO A 115 13.51 6.68 -5.86
N GLN A 116 13.56 7.32 -7.02
CA GLN A 116 14.67 8.19 -7.44
C GLN A 116 14.69 9.51 -6.67
N LYS A 117 13.51 10.05 -6.35
CA LYS A 117 13.38 11.33 -5.62
C LYS A 117 13.38 11.18 -4.10
N SER A 118 12.93 10.04 -3.57
CA SER A 118 12.76 9.82 -2.14
C SER A 118 14.10 9.64 -1.41
N TRP A 119 14.37 10.50 -0.43
CA TRP A 119 15.51 10.30 0.48
C TRP A 119 15.38 9.00 1.28
N ALA A 120 14.17 8.68 1.76
CA ALA A 120 13.94 7.45 2.52
C ALA A 120 14.25 6.20 1.68
N ALA A 121 13.92 6.22 0.38
CA ALA A 121 14.27 5.15 -0.53
C ALA A 121 15.79 5.02 -0.69
N ARG A 122 16.49 6.12 -1.00
CA ARG A 122 17.96 6.13 -1.14
C ARG A 122 18.68 5.71 0.14
N PHE A 123 18.24 6.21 1.31
CA PHE A 123 18.81 5.85 2.61
C PHE A 123 18.69 4.36 2.91
N ASN A 124 17.63 3.72 2.40
CA ASN A 124 17.40 2.28 2.55
C ASN A 124 17.94 1.47 1.37
N ASN A 125 18.77 2.01 0.46
CA ASN A 125 19.22 1.33 -0.77
C ASN A 125 18.07 0.78 -1.63
N LEU A 126 16.99 1.55 -1.75
CA LEU A 126 15.81 1.27 -2.57
C LEU A 126 15.62 2.35 -3.65
N GLY A 127 16.72 2.88 -4.18
CA GLY A 127 16.68 3.93 -5.20
C GLY A 127 16.28 3.41 -6.58
N ASP A 128 16.64 2.17 -6.90
CA ASP A 128 16.44 1.56 -8.22
C ASP A 128 15.52 0.33 -8.13
N VAL A 129 14.28 0.56 -7.69
CA VAL A 129 13.25 -0.46 -7.53
C VAL A 129 11.93 0.06 -8.08
N ILE A 130 10.94 -0.80 -8.32
CA ILE A 130 9.60 -0.34 -8.69
C ILE A 130 8.89 0.33 -7.50
N PRO A 131 7.92 1.25 -7.72
CA PRO A 131 7.05 1.72 -6.65
C PRO A 131 6.34 0.57 -5.94
N GLY A 132 6.19 0.63 -4.61
CA GLY A 132 5.60 -0.47 -3.84
C GLY A 132 5.89 -0.38 -2.34
N CYS A 133 5.48 -1.42 -1.61
CA CYS A 133 5.77 -1.57 -0.18
C CYS A 133 7.02 -2.42 0.02
N TYR A 134 7.95 -1.95 0.84
CA TYR A 134 9.23 -2.61 1.10
C TYR A 134 9.47 -2.78 2.59
N ALA A 135 10.18 -3.84 2.95
CA ALA A 135 10.67 -4.06 4.30
C ALA A 135 11.94 -3.24 4.57
N ILE A 136 12.13 -2.81 5.83
CA ILE A 136 13.41 -2.22 6.25
C ILE A 136 14.47 -3.32 6.36
N SER A 137 14.10 -4.45 6.97
CA SER A 137 14.96 -5.62 7.12
C SER A 137 14.19 -6.91 6.88
N VAL A 138 14.85 -7.92 6.33
CA VAL A 138 14.28 -9.24 6.02
C VAL A 138 15.24 -10.30 6.56
N VAL A 139 14.71 -11.30 7.27
CA VAL A 139 15.47 -12.43 7.77
C VAL A 139 15.27 -13.62 6.84
N GLY A 140 16.36 -14.09 6.24
CA GLY A 140 16.37 -15.25 5.34
C GLY A 140 17.63 -15.25 4.48
N GLU A 141 17.99 -16.41 3.97
CA GLU A 141 19.09 -16.58 3.02
C GLU A 141 18.55 -17.25 1.76
N LEU A 142 19.03 -16.82 0.60
CA LEU A 142 18.64 -17.47 -0.65
C LEU A 142 19.37 -18.82 -0.78
N PRO A 143 18.80 -19.78 -1.52
CA PRO A 143 19.52 -21.01 -1.86
C PRO A 143 20.80 -20.71 -2.65
N GLU A 144 21.89 -21.45 -2.39
CA GLU A 144 23.20 -21.30 -3.05
C GLU A 144 23.10 -21.26 -4.59
N SER A 145 22.14 -22.00 -5.15
CA SER A 145 21.88 -22.05 -6.60
C SER A 145 21.44 -20.72 -7.22
N ILE A 146 21.08 -19.73 -6.41
CA ILE A 146 20.61 -18.40 -6.84
C ILE A 146 21.67 -17.31 -6.56
N HIS A 147 22.62 -17.57 -5.66
CA HIS A 147 23.54 -16.54 -5.15
C HIS A 147 24.44 -15.93 -6.22
N ASP A 148 24.76 -16.66 -7.28
CA ASP A 148 25.62 -16.20 -8.37
C ASP A 148 24.95 -15.12 -9.25
N GLU A 149 23.61 -15.09 -9.27
CA GLU A 149 22.82 -14.18 -10.09
C GLU A 149 22.52 -12.84 -9.38
N VAL A 150 22.68 -12.78 -8.05
CA VAL A 150 22.34 -11.60 -7.21
C VAL A 150 23.46 -10.54 -7.21
N ARG A 151 24.66 -10.86 -7.70
CA ARG A 151 25.85 -9.99 -7.64
C ARG A 151 26.13 -9.14 -8.88
N HIS A 152 25.29 -9.20 -9.90
CA HIS A 152 25.41 -8.41 -11.13
C HIS A 152 24.26 -7.42 -11.25
#